data_AF-A0A267G1S9-F1
#
_entry.id   AF-A0A267G1S9-F1
#
_cell.length_a   1.000
_cell.length_b   1.000
_cell.length_c   1.000
_cell.angle_alpha   90.00
_cell.angle_beta   90.00
_cell.angle_gamma   90.00
#
_symmetry.space_group_name_H-M   'P 1'
#
loop_
_entity.id
_entity.type
_entity.pdbx_description
1 polymer ?
#
loop_
_entity_poly.entity_id
_entity_poly.type
_entity_poly.pdbx_seq_one_letter_code
_entity_poly.pdbx_strand_id
1 'polypeptide(L)'
;MCKSADLLDNVAIVQCASDRFWIAGWTRQATRLHSCLHVGDEVISVDGFPIESLDQLRRILHGAFDRVALRLRRLPYGKAFSVQRLDGQSLGLQTVGHKAEICHVQQDGLAAAHGLAYRTTGAVDDANFCTWTITEVNGRPLSLWPEPKEVALRLNAHGQEISLVLQPTDLVKGIRCQLKRIKDYKQFVVG
;
A
#
# COMPACT_ATOMS: atom_id res chain seq x y z
N MET A 1 -16.88 -7.92 -6.90
CA MET A 1 -17.92 -7.96 -5.85
C MET A 1 -17.42 -8.72 -4.64
N CYS A 2 -17.47 -8.11 -3.47
CA CYS A 2 -17.07 -8.68 -2.17
C CYS A 2 -18.22 -8.57 -1.17
N LYS A 3 -18.16 -9.27 -0.03
CA LYS A 3 -19.18 -9.11 1.02
C LYS A 3 -19.06 -7.74 1.66
N SER A 4 -20.18 -7.08 1.94
CA SER A 4 -20.21 -5.80 2.63
C SER A 4 -19.60 -5.90 4.03
N ALA A 5 -19.94 -6.96 4.78
CA ALA A 5 -19.39 -7.24 6.09
C ALA A 5 -17.86 -7.42 6.06
N ASP A 6 -17.31 -8.06 5.03
CA ASP A 6 -15.85 -8.21 4.89
C ASP A 6 -15.17 -6.84 4.73
N LEU A 7 -15.74 -5.92 3.95
CA LEU A 7 -15.19 -4.57 3.82
C LEU A 7 -15.35 -3.75 5.11
N LEU A 8 -16.46 -3.91 5.80
CA LEU A 8 -16.78 -3.14 7.01
C LEU A 8 -15.87 -3.52 8.19
N ASP A 9 -15.71 -4.82 8.41
CA ASP A 9 -15.09 -5.34 9.63
C ASP A 9 -13.61 -5.69 9.42
N ASN A 10 -13.22 -6.04 8.19
CA ASN A 10 -11.92 -6.64 7.92
C ASN A 10 -11.01 -5.80 7.04
N VAL A 11 -11.44 -4.64 6.53
CA VAL A 11 -10.62 -3.74 5.70
C VAL A 11 -10.59 -2.35 6.31
N ALA A 12 -9.38 -1.83 6.55
CA ALA A 12 -9.20 -0.46 6.98
C ALA A 12 -9.20 0.48 5.77
N ILE A 13 -10.23 1.33 5.69
CA ILE A 13 -10.32 2.43 4.74
C ILE A 13 -10.15 3.72 5.52
N VAL A 14 -9.19 4.55 5.09
CA VAL A 14 -8.87 5.83 5.76
C VAL A 14 -9.06 7.00 4.81
N GLN A 15 -9.44 8.15 5.33
CA GLN A 15 -9.52 9.40 4.56
C GLN A 15 -8.23 10.22 4.80
N CYS A 16 -7.46 10.46 3.75
CA CYS A 16 -6.28 11.35 3.77
C CYS A 16 -5.93 11.81 2.35
N ALA A 17 -4.99 12.75 2.21
CA ALA A 17 -4.53 13.28 0.92
C ALA A 17 -5.69 13.85 0.08
N SER A 18 -6.00 15.14 0.30
CA SER A 18 -7.03 15.86 -0.47
C SER A 18 -8.41 15.18 -0.44
N ASP A 19 -8.86 14.80 0.77
CA ASP A 19 -10.16 14.17 1.05
C ASP A 19 -10.44 12.83 0.35
N ARG A 20 -9.40 12.15 -0.14
CA ARG A 20 -9.52 10.84 -0.79
C ARG A 20 -9.52 9.68 0.20
N PHE A 21 -10.00 8.53 -0.25
CA PHE A 21 -10.16 7.32 0.55
C PHE A 21 -9.17 6.25 0.11
N TRP A 22 -8.45 5.67 1.07
CA TRP A 22 -7.33 4.77 0.80
C TRP A 22 -7.47 3.45 1.54
N ILE A 23 -7.12 2.35 0.86
CA ILE A 23 -6.88 1.08 1.54
C ILE A 23 -5.62 1.21 2.40
N ALA A 24 -5.79 1.08 3.72
CA ALA A 24 -4.72 1.20 4.71
C ALA A 24 -4.19 -0.15 5.19
N GLY A 25 -4.98 -1.21 5.03
CA GLY A 25 -4.65 -2.56 5.49
C GLY A 25 -5.92 -3.40 5.71
N TRP A 26 -5.75 -4.61 6.21
CA TRP A 26 -6.84 -5.57 6.39
C TRP A 26 -6.49 -6.60 7.46
N THR A 27 -7.50 -7.22 8.05
CA THR A 27 -7.36 -8.27 9.08
C THR A 27 -7.08 -9.62 8.45
N ARG A 28 -6.63 -10.62 9.23
CA ARG A 28 -6.40 -11.98 8.73
C ARG A 28 -7.66 -12.66 8.18
N GLN A 29 -8.84 -12.18 8.57
CA GLN A 29 -10.13 -12.70 8.18
C GLN A 29 -10.53 -12.30 6.75
N ALA A 30 -9.95 -11.24 6.18
CA ALA A 30 -10.21 -10.77 4.81
C ALA A 30 -9.58 -11.65 3.71
N THR A 31 -9.45 -12.97 3.93
CA THR A 31 -8.73 -13.96 3.10
C THR A 31 -8.95 -13.83 1.58
N ARG A 32 -10.17 -13.48 1.14
CA ARG A 32 -10.53 -13.33 -0.28
C ARG A 32 -10.16 -11.97 -0.88
N LEU A 33 -9.87 -10.98 -0.04
CA LEU A 33 -9.56 -9.61 -0.43
C LEU A 33 -8.05 -9.33 -0.43
N HIS A 34 -7.26 -10.12 0.30
CA HIS A 34 -5.81 -9.87 0.44
C HIS A 34 -5.07 -9.92 -0.90
N SER A 35 -5.50 -10.75 -1.86
CA SER A 35 -4.92 -10.80 -3.21
C SER A 35 -5.50 -9.76 -4.16
N CYS A 36 -6.54 -9.05 -3.73
CA CYS A 36 -7.28 -8.09 -4.56
C CYS A 36 -7.02 -6.64 -4.16
N LEU A 37 -6.45 -6.40 -2.98
CA LEU A 37 -6.23 -5.07 -2.40
C LEU A 37 -4.74 -4.85 -2.21
N HIS A 38 -4.31 -3.61 -2.40
CA HIS A 38 -2.97 -3.17 -2.06
C HIS A 38 -3.07 -1.96 -1.14
N VAL A 39 -2.12 -1.81 -0.23
CA VAL A 39 -2.03 -0.57 0.54
C VAL A 39 -1.70 0.59 -0.42
N GLY A 40 -2.48 1.67 -0.33
CA GLY A 40 -2.38 2.81 -1.24
C GLY A 40 -3.27 2.69 -2.49
N ASP A 41 -4.17 1.72 -2.57
CA ASP A 41 -5.30 1.79 -3.49
C ASP A 41 -6.28 2.89 -3.08
N GLU A 42 -6.76 3.65 -4.06
CA GLU A 42 -7.78 4.66 -3.85
C GLU A 42 -9.17 4.05 -4.05
N VAL A 43 -10.04 4.23 -3.06
CA VAL A 43 -11.44 3.79 -3.13
C VAL A 43 -12.28 4.90 -3.73
N ILE A 44 -12.83 4.66 -4.92
CA ILE A 44 -13.57 5.65 -5.70
C ILE A 44 -15.07 5.60 -5.37
N SER A 45 -15.64 4.40 -5.35
CA SER A 45 -17.09 4.20 -5.15
C SER A 45 -17.42 2.81 -4.61
N VAL A 46 -18.56 2.68 -3.96
CA VAL A 46 -19.18 1.40 -3.57
C VAL A 46 -20.55 1.31 -4.22
N ASP A 47 -20.83 0.23 -4.95
CA ASP A 47 -22.07 0.03 -5.72
C ASP A 47 -22.41 1.20 -6.67
N GLY A 48 -21.37 1.82 -7.23
CA GLY A 48 -21.50 2.96 -8.13
C GLY A 48 -21.72 4.31 -7.43
N PHE A 49 -21.90 4.33 -6.11
CA PHE A 49 -21.99 5.56 -5.33
C PHE A 49 -20.59 6.08 -4.96
N PRO A 50 -20.19 7.28 -5.41
CA PRO A 50 -18.95 7.92 -4.98
C PRO A 50 -18.89 8.06 -3.46
N ILE A 51 -17.70 7.90 -2.89
CA ILE A 51 -17.49 8.09 -1.46
C ILE A 51 -17.15 9.54 -1.19
N GLU A 52 -17.90 10.18 -0.29
CA GLU A 52 -17.70 11.56 0.17
C GLU A 52 -17.24 11.60 1.63
N SER A 53 -17.55 10.57 2.42
CA SER A 53 -17.10 10.43 3.82
C SER A 53 -17.07 8.97 4.27
N LEU A 54 -16.28 8.69 5.31
CA LEU A 54 -16.24 7.36 5.94
C LEU A 54 -17.60 6.97 6.56
N ASP A 55 -18.39 7.93 7.03
CA ASP A 55 -19.71 7.65 7.59
C ASP A 55 -20.76 7.35 6.52
N GLN A 56 -20.68 8.00 5.36
CA GLN A 56 -21.47 7.61 4.19
C GLN A 56 -21.13 6.20 3.73
N LEU A 57 -19.82 5.88 3.62
CA LEU A 57 -19.35 4.54 3.27
C LEU A 57 -19.92 3.48 4.23
N ARG A 58 -19.82 3.69 5.54
CA ARG A 58 -20.38 2.77 6.55
C ARG A 58 -21.88 2.58 6.38
N ARG A 59 -22.64 3.65 6.17
CA ARG A 59 -24.10 3.55 5.93
C ARG A 59 -24.43 2.72 4.69
N ILE A 60 -23.70 2.90 3.59
CA ILE A 60 -23.86 2.10 2.38
C ILE A 60 -23.59 0.62 2.68
N LEU A 61 -22.48 0.31 3.35
CA LEU A 61 -22.10 -1.07 3.67
C LEU A 61 -23.09 -1.75 4.63
N HIS A 62 -23.60 -1.03 5.63
CA HIS A 62 -24.63 -1.55 6.54
C HIS A 62 -25.98 -1.78 5.87
N GLY A 63 -26.34 -0.95 4.88
CA GLY A 63 -27.58 -1.10 4.12
C GLY A 63 -27.51 -2.15 3.01
N ALA A 64 -26.31 -2.63 2.66
CA ALA A 64 -26.11 -3.62 1.62
C ALA A 64 -26.56 -5.01 2.06
N PHE A 65 -27.28 -5.73 1.19
CA PHE A 65 -27.88 -7.02 1.51
C PHE A 65 -26.85 -8.15 1.70
N ASP A 66 -25.81 -8.20 0.86
CA ASP A 66 -24.71 -9.18 1.01
C ASP A 66 -23.44 -8.70 0.31
N ARG A 67 -23.51 -8.48 -1.00
CA ARG A 67 -22.32 -8.16 -1.82
C ARG A 67 -22.38 -6.75 -2.38
N VAL A 68 -21.22 -6.12 -2.41
CA VAL A 68 -21.01 -4.80 -2.97
C VAL A 68 -19.91 -4.80 -4.03
N ALA A 69 -20.00 -3.90 -5.00
CA ALA A 69 -19.02 -3.63 -6.02
C ALA A 69 -18.13 -2.46 -5.58
N LEU A 70 -16.90 -2.78 -5.21
CA LEU A 70 -15.86 -1.79 -4.92
C LEU A 70 -15.18 -1.35 -6.22
N ARG A 71 -15.19 -0.05 -6.51
CA ARG A 71 -14.38 0.54 -7.59
C ARG A 71 -13.12 1.15 -7.00
N LEU A 72 -11.98 0.65 -7.43
CA LEU A 72 -10.67 1.12 -7.02
C LEU A 72 -9.96 1.83 -8.17
N ARG A 73 -9.15 2.84 -7.85
CA ARG A 73 -8.03 3.23 -8.69
C ARG A 73 -6.79 2.58 -8.09
N ARG A 74 -6.22 1.62 -8.81
CA ARG A 74 -5.10 0.79 -8.35
C ARG A 74 -3.83 1.63 -8.30
N LEU A 75 -3.22 1.73 -7.11
CA LEU A 75 -1.90 2.35 -6.88
C LEU A 75 -1.68 3.67 -7.68
N PRO A 76 -2.57 4.67 -7.60
CA PRO A 76 -2.57 5.83 -8.52
C PRO A 76 -1.26 6.64 -8.53
N TYR A 77 -0.55 6.64 -7.40
CA TYR A 77 0.74 7.31 -7.25
C TYR A 77 1.90 6.31 -7.03
N GLY A 78 1.57 5.03 -6.95
CA GLY A 78 2.53 3.98 -6.68
C GLY A 78 3.29 3.55 -7.92
N LYS A 79 4.39 2.82 -7.70
CA LYS A 79 5.13 2.17 -8.77
C LYS A 79 5.26 0.68 -8.45
N ALA A 80 4.85 -0.16 -9.39
CA ALA A 80 4.96 -1.60 -9.31
C ALA A 80 5.80 -2.13 -10.47
N PHE A 81 6.76 -3.00 -10.19
CA PHE A 81 7.58 -3.64 -11.22
C PHE A 81 8.15 -4.97 -10.73
N SER A 82 8.47 -5.83 -11.70
CA SER A 82 9.24 -7.06 -11.50
C SER A 82 10.62 -6.90 -12.14
N VAL A 83 11.64 -7.47 -11.51
CA VAL A 83 13.00 -7.48 -12.00
C VAL A 83 13.51 -8.91 -12.00
N GLN A 84 14.12 -9.32 -13.11
CA GLN A 84 14.96 -10.52 -13.17
C GLN A 84 16.36 -10.17 -12.64
N ARG A 85 16.91 -11.03 -11.77
CA ARG A 85 18.20 -10.84 -11.12
C ARG A 85 18.95 -12.16 -10.99
N LEU A 86 20.27 -12.09 -10.92
CA LEU A 86 21.05 -13.23 -10.44
C LEU A 86 20.77 -13.44 -8.94
N ASP A 87 20.94 -14.67 -8.46
CA ASP A 87 20.70 -14.96 -7.05
C ASP A 87 21.61 -14.10 -6.16
N GLY A 88 21.02 -13.41 -5.19
CA GLY A 88 21.72 -12.46 -4.32
C GLY A 88 22.13 -11.13 -4.98
N GLN A 89 21.82 -10.88 -6.25
CA GLN A 89 22.13 -9.59 -6.89
C GLN A 89 21.29 -8.46 -6.27
N SER A 90 21.97 -7.37 -5.92
CA SER A 90 21.35 -6.19 -5.35
C SER A 90 20.43 -5.50 -6.37
N LEU A 91 19.30 -4.97 -5.88
CA LEU A 91 18.40 -4.13 -6.68
C LEU A 91 18.91 -2.70 -6.86
N GLY A 92 20.00 -2.31 -6.18
CA GLY A 92 20.47 -0.93 -6.14
C GLY A 92 19.60 -0.03 -5.27
N LEU A 93 18.94 -0.58 -4.24
CA LEU A 93 18.09 0.14 -3.30
C LEU A 93 18.71 0.17 -1.92
N GLN A 94 18.69 1.34 -1.27
CA GLN A 94 19.02 1.46 0.15
C GLN A 94 17.83 2.03 0.92
N THR A 95 17.59 1.45 2.10
CA THR A 95 16.48 1.85 2.99
C THR A 95 16.98 2.57 4.23
N VAL A 96 16.15 3.46 4.79
CA VAL A 96 16.46 4.21 6.02
C VAL A 96 16.30 3.31 7.25
N GLY A 97 17.41 2.78 7.76
CA GLY A 97 17.43 1.98 8.97
C GLY A 97 16.55 0.73 8.85
N HIS A 98 15.57 0.59 9.75
CA HIS A 98 14.60 -0.52 9.74
C HIS A 98 13.29 -0.20 9.01
N LYS A 99 13.16 0.99 8.41
CA LYS A 99 11.94 1.36 7.68
C LYS A 99 12.00 0.85 6.25
N ALA A 100 10.85 0.63 5.64
CA ALA A 100 10.74 0.35 4.21
C ALA A 100 10.91 1.60 3.32
N GLU A 101 11.31 2.74 3.89
CA GLU A 101 11.53 4.00 3.19
C GLU A 101 12.90 4.00 2.48
N ILE A 102 12.92 4.32 1.19
CA ILE A 102 14.11 4.37 0.35
C ILE A 102 14.84 5.70 0.57
N CYS A 103 16.14 5.64 0.90
CA CYS A 103 17.03 6.80 0.98
C CYS A 103 17.96 6.94 -0.21
N HIS A 104 18.12 5.89 -1.02
CA HIS A 104 18.98 5.96 -2.20
C HIS A 104 18.55 4.94 -3.24
N VAL A 105 18.61 5.36 -4.50
CA VAL A 105 18.49 4.50 -5.67
C VAL A 105 19.78 4.65 -6.48
N GLN A 106 20.50 3.56 -6.64
CA GLN A 106 21.74 3.49 -7.41
C GLN A 106 21.43 3.65 -8.90
N GLN A 107 22.10 4.59 -9.58
CA GLN A 107 21.78 5.01 -10.95
C GLN A 107 21.95 3.90 -12.00
N ASP A 108 22.94 3.04 -11.83
CA ASP A 108 23.22 1.84 -12.64
C ASP A 108 22.62 0.56 -12.03
N GLY A 109 21.82 0.70 -10.97
CA GLY A 109 21.16 -0.40 -10.29
C GLY A 109 19.93 -0.93 -11.05
N LEU A 110 19.54 -2.16 -10.75
CA LEU A 110 18.41 -2.83 -11.39
C LEU A 110 17.09 -2.04 -11.24
N ALA A 111 16.84 -1.43 -10.08
CA ALA A 111 15.64 -0.63 -9.88
C ALA A 111 15.62 0.64 -10.75
N ALA A 112 16.75 1.33 -10.90
CA ALA A 112 16.87 2.50 -11.77
C ALA A 112 16.69 2.12 -13.24
N ALA A 113 17.22 0.97 -13.67
CA ALA A 113 17.01 0.43 -15.01
C ALA A 113 15.52 0.15 -15.32
N HIS A 114 14.70 -0.11 -14.29
CA HIS A 114 13.24 -0.23 -14.40
C HIS A 114 12.52 1.12 -14.18
N GLY A 115 13.26 2.22 -14.35
CA GLY A 115 12.78 3.60 -14.30
C GLY A 115 12.43 4.11 -12.91
N LEU A 116 12.86 3.46 -11.83
CA LEU A 116 12.65 4.00 -10.48
C LEU A 116 13.62 5.16 -10.26
N ALA A 117 13.10 6.39 -10.20
CA ALA A 117 13.87 7.54 -9.74
C ALA A 117 13.92 7.58 -8.20
N TYR A 118 14.95 8.22 -7.64
CA TYR A 118 15.06 8.37 -6.18
C TYR A 118 13.87 9.15 -5.57
N ARG A 119 13.39 10.18 -6.27
CA ARG A 119 12.26 11.00 -5.83
C ARG A 119 11.07 10.86 -6.77
N THR A 120 9.89 11.13 -6.21
CA THR A 120 8.62 11.20 -6.93
C THR A 120 7.81 12.38 -6.43
N THR A 121 6.85 12.83 -7.22
CA THR A 121 5.85 13.80 -6.78
C THR A 121 5.07 13.25 -5.59
N GLY A 122 4.83 14.08 -4.58
CA GLY A 122 4.00 13.73 -3.44
C GLY A 122 2.56 13.40 -3.83
N ALA A 123 1.95 12.48 -3.10
CA ALA A 123 0.52 12.16 -3.27
C ALA A 123 -0.38 13.03 -2.39
N VAL A 124 0.15 13.53 -1.27
CA VAL A 124 -0.57 14.42 -0.33
C VAL A 124 -0.35 15.88 -0.71
N ASP A 125 0.85 16.20 -1.16
CA ASP A 125 1.28 17.53 -1.57
C ASP A 125 2.02 17.42 -2.90
N ASP A 126 1.30 17.69 -3.99
CA ASP A 126 1.80 17.56 -5.36
C ASP A 126 2.79 18.67 -5.76
N ALA A 127 2.90 19.73 -4.95
CA ALA A 127 3.91 20.77 -5.12
C ALA A 127 5.31 20.32 -4.65
N ASN A 128 5.39 19.24 -3.85
CA ASN A 128 6.62 18.78 -3.24
C ASN A 128 7.03 17.37 -3.71
N PHE A 129 8.34 17.14 -3.80
CA PHE A 129 8.88 15.82 -4.08
C PHE A 129 9.15 15.05 -2.78
N CYS A 130 8.79 13.76 -2.74
CA CYS A 130 9.11 12.85 -1.65
C CYS A 130 9.90 11.63 -2.15
N THR A 131 10.26 10.75 -1.22
CA THR A 131 10.89 9.45 -1.51
C THR A 131 9.84 8.36 -1.65
N TRP A 132 10.30 7.13 -1.89
CA TRP A 132 9.45 5.95 -1.96
C TRP A 132 9.46 5.17 -0.64
N THR A 133 8.35 4.52 -0.32
CA THR A 133 8.26 3.49 0.71
C THR A 133 7.81 2.18 0.05
N ILE A 134 8.56 1.11 0.30
CA ILE A 134 8.22 -0.24 -0.18
C ILE A 134 7.03 -0.75 0.64
N THR A 135 5.94 -1.10 -0.03
CA THR A 135 4.73 -1.60 0.62
C THR A 135 4.51 -3.08 0.37
N GLU A 136 5.10 -3.65 -0.69
CA GLU A 136 5.01 -5.09 -0.96
C GLU A 136 6.28 -5.62 -1.62
N VAL A 137 6.61 -6.88 -1.33
CA VAL A 137 7.71 -7.63 -1.95
C VAL A 137 7.21 -9.02 -2.31
N ASN A 138 7.39 -9.45 -3.57
CA ASN A 138 6.98 -10.76 -4.08
C ASN A 138 5.48 -11.05 -3.85
N GLY A 139 4.64 -10.05 -4.09
CA GLY A 139 3.18 -10.13 -3.91
C GLY A 139 2.75 -10.30 -2.45
N ARG A 140 3.65 -10.07 -1.49
CA ARG A 140 3.35 -10.10 -0.06
C ARG A 140 3.46 -8.68 0.50
N PRO A 141 2.42 -8.16 1.16
CA PRO A 141 2.49 -6.86 1.79
C PRO A 141 3.55 -6.84 2.90
N LEU A 142 4.18 -5.69 3.08
CA LEU A 142 5.03 -5.37 4.21
C LEU A 142 4.21 -4.60 5.25
N SER A 143 4.60 -4.78 6.51
CA SER A 143 4.06 -3.92 7.57
C SER A 143 4.40 -2.46 7.35
N LEU A 144 3.41 -1.60 7.61
CA LEU A 144 3.59 -0.15 7.68
C LEU A 144 4.50 0.28 8.85
N TRP A 145 4.73 -0.65 9.79
CA TRP A 145 5.68 -0.57 10.88
C TRP A 145 6.52 -1.85 10.89
N PRO A 146 7.42 -2.02 9.91
CA PRO A 146 8.13 -3.28 9.73
C PRO A 146 9.08 -3.54 10.88
N GLU A 147 9.28 -4.82 11.19
CA GLU A 147 10.23 -5.23 12.21
C GLU A 147 11.68 -5.00 11.74
N PRO A 148 12.63 -4.78 12.67
CA PRO A 148 14.04 -4.74 12.34
C PRO A 148 14.45 -5.98 11.53
N LYS A 149 15.00 -5.75 10.34
CA LYS A 149 15.45 -6.76 9.35
C LYS A 149 14.37 -7.36 8.44
N GLU A 150 13.08 -7.17 8.69
CA GLU A 150 12.01 -7.73 7.83
C GLU A 150 12.19 -7.32 6.36
N VAL A 151 12.38 -6.02 6.12
CA VAL A 151 12.56 -5.45 4.78
C VAL A 151 13.81 -6.02 4.11
N ALA A 152 14.93 -6.06 4.83
CA ALA A 152 16.18 -6.58 4.30
C ALA A 152 16.08 -8.08 3.97
N LEU A 153 15.43 -8.88 4.81
CA LEU A 153 15.21 -10.30 4.56
C LEU A 153 14.33 -10.53 3.32
N ARG A 154 13.27 -9.74 3.15
CA ARG A 154 12.38 -9.84 1.98
C ARG A 154 13.08 -9.42 0.70
N LEU A 155 13.89 -8.36 0.73
CA LEU A 155 14.64 -7.90 -0.45
C LEU A 155 15.78 -8.84 -0.84
N ASN A 156 16.41 -9.49 0.13
CA ASN A 156 17.49 -10.47 -0.09
C ASN A 156 16.99 -11.90 -0.25
N ALA A 157 15.67 -12.12 -0.31
CA ALA A 157 15.12 -13.46 -0.51
C ALA A 157 15.64 -14.08 -1.81
N HIS A 158 16.12 -15.32 -1.74
CA HIS A 158 16.63 -16.04 -2.90
C HIS A 158 15.58 -16.16 -4.01
N GLY A 159 16.02 -16.03 -5.24
CA GLY A 159 15.15 -16.09 -6.40
C GLY A 159 15.66 -15.26 -7.58
N GLN A 160 15.34 -15.74 -8.78
CA GLN A 160 15.72 -15.10 -10.03
C GLN A 160 14.78 -13.94 -10.38
N GLU A 161 13.61 -13.85 -9.76
CA GLU A 161 12.66 -12.77 -9.96
C GLU A 161 12.28 -12.16 -8.60
N ILE A 162 12.21 -10.83 -8.56
CA ILE A 162 11.67 -10.10 -7.44
C ILE A 162 10.70 -9.03 -7.92
N SER A 163 9.51 -8.99 -7.32
CA SER A 163 8.51 -7.95 -7.58
C SER A 163 8.39 -7.01 -6.40
N LEU A 164 8.25 -5.71 -6.69
CA LEU A 164 8.12 -4.65 -5.71
C LEU A 164 6.90 -3.80 -6.01
N VAL A 165 6.22 -3.39 -4.94
CA VAL A 165 5.25 -2.30 -4.97
C VAL A 165 5.74 -1.21 -4.04
N LEU A 166 5.82 0.01 -4.56
CA LEU A 166 6.26 1.19 -3.85
C LEU A 166 5.17 2.25 -3.87
N GLN A 167 5.06 3.00 -2.78
CA GLN A 167 4.16 4.14 -2.63
C GLN A 167 4.96 5.39 -2.27
N PRO A 168 4.50 6.59 -2.63
CA PRO A 168 5.06 7.84 -2.12
C PRO A 168 5.08 7.84 -0.59
N THR A 169 6.22 8.22 -0.01
CA THR A 169 6.43 8.18 1.44
C THR A 169 5.46 9.08 2.20
N ASP A 170 5.07 10.22 1.61
CA ASP A 170 4.09 11.14 2.19
C ASP A 170 2.70 10.50 2.30
N LEU A 171 2.26 9.74 1.28
CA LEU A 171 1.03 8.94 1.31
C LEU A 171 1.07 7.93 2.44
N VAL A 172 2.16 7.16 2.53
CA VAL A 172 2.31 6.13 3.57
C VAL A 172 2.36 6.77 4.97
N LYS A 173 2.94 7.96 5.12
CA LYS A 173 2.86 8.74 6.38
C LYS A 173 1.41 9.14 6.68
N GLY A 174 0.67 9.67 5.71
CA GLY A 174 -0.74 10.04 5.86
C GLY A 174 -1.62 8.86 6.28
N ILE A 175 -1.49 7.72 5.58
CA ILE A 175 -2.20 6.48 5.88
C ILE A 175 -1.89 6.00 7.29
N ARG A 176 -0.60 5.96 7.69
CA ARG A 176 -0.21 5.56 9.06
C ARG A 176 -0.80 6.45 10.13
N CYS A 177 -0.84 7.76 9.91
CA CYS A 177 -1.43 8.71 10.85
C CYS A 177 -2.93 8.45 11.04
N GLN A 178 -3.67 8.23 9.95
CA GLN A 178 -5.11 7.97 10.04
C GLN A 178 -5.42 6.57 10.57
N LEU A 179 -4.66 5.55 10.17
CA LEU A 179 -4.85 4.18 10.63
C LEU A 179 -4.73 4.08 12.15
N LYS A 180 -3.76 4.79 12.76
CA LYS A 180 -3.61 4.86 14.23
C LYS A 180 -4.81 5.46 14.98
N ARG A 181 -5.71 6.17 14.29
CA ARG A 181 -6.93 6.74 14.89
C ARG A 181 -8.08 5.73 14.93
N ILE A 182 -7.97 4.61 14.22
CA ILE A 182 -8.94 3.52 14.26
C ILE A 182 -8.74 2.75 15.57
N LYS A 183 -9.84 2.44 16.25
CA LYS A 183 -9.81 1.58 17.45
C LYS A 183 -9.25 0.21 17.06
N ASP A 184 -8.36 -0.33 17.89
CA ASP A 184 -7.73 -1.64 17.68
C ASP A 184 -6.97 -1.76 16.34
N TYR A 185 -6.45 -0.64 15.80
CA TYR A 185 -5.87 -0.57 14.44
C TYR A 185 -4.81 -1.64 14.12
N LYS A 186 -4.13 -2.18 15.14
CA LYS A 186 -3.11 -3.22 15.00
C LYS A 186 -3.62 -4.46 14.27
N GLN A 187 -4.93 -4.76 14.37
CA GLN A 187 -5.53 -5.88 13.66
C GLN A 187 -5.52 -5.73 12.13
N PHE A 188 -5.46 -4.50 11.62
CA PHE A 188 -5.43 -4.19 10.19
C PHE A 188 -4.01 -4.07 9.63
N VAL A 189 -2.99 -4.21 10.47
CA VAL A 189 -1.60 -4.14 10.02
C VAL A 189 -1.28 -5.41 9.26
N VAL A 190 -1.07 -5.25 7.97
CA VAL A 190 -0.63 -6.31 7.04
C VAL A 190 0.87 -6.52 7.18
N GLY A 191 1.40 -7.71 6.89
CA GLY A 191 2.84 -8.02 7.03
C GLY A 191 3.10 -9.43 7.52
#